data_AF-A0A1H3P2U1-F1
#
_entry.id   AF-A0A1H3P2U1-F1
#
_cell.length_a   1.000
_cell.length_b   1.000
_cell.length_c   1.000
_cell.angle_alpha   90.00
_cell.angle_beta   90.00
_cell.angle_gamma   90.00
#
_symmetry.space_group_name_H-M   'P 1'
#
loop_
_entity.id
_entity.type
_entity.pdbx_description
1 polymer ?
#
loop_
_entity_poly.entity_id
_entity_poly.type
_entity_poly.pdbx_seq_one_letter_code
_entity_poly.pdbx_strand_id
1 'polypeptide(L)'
;MHLANSKAVLAWIALVTLRLGVDSSWHDVAIILAGCGILSVVIFCGYALVFSTVPMIRLYRRARRGIDGVLAVFFCFAGLRLLMSRI
;
A
#
# COMPACT_ATOMS: atom_id res chain seq x y z
N MET A 1 4.53 10.41 9.84
CA MET A 1 3.87 11.73 9.75
C MET A 1 4.60 12.56 8.71
N HIS A 2 4.00 12.76 7.52
CA HIS A 2 4.60 13.49 6.38
C HIS A 2 4.09 14.95 6.29
N LEU A 3 3.89 15.61 7.42
CA LEU A 3 3.36 16.99 7.47
C LEU A 3 4.29 18.01 6.79
N ALA A 4 5.60 17.73 6.73
CA ALA A 4 6.59 18.56 6.03
C ALA A 4 6.73 18.23 4.53
N ASN A 5 6.03 17.21 4.02
CA ASN A 5 6.12 16.84 2.61
C ASN A 5 5.12 17.70 1.82
N SER A 6 5.63 18.69 1.09
CA SER A 6 4.80 19.61 0.30
C SER A 6 3.88 18.91 -0.68
N LYS A 7 4.31 17.79 -1.28
CA LYS A 7 3.48 16.97 -2.18
C LYS A 7 2.26 16.38 -1.47
N ALA A 8 2.45 15.85 -0.26
CA ALA A 8 1.36 15.27 0.52
C ALA A 8 0.36 16.35 0.97
N VAL A 9 0.85 17.51 1.42
CA VAL A 9 0.00 18.64 1.84
C VAL A 9 -0.81 19.18 0.67
N LEU A 10 -0.18 19.41 -0.48
CA LEU A 10 -0.87 19.88 -1.69
C LEU A 10 -1.93 18.90 -2.18
N ALA A 11 -1.64 17.60 -2.17
CA ALA A 11 -2.60 16.57 -2.54
C ALA A 11 -3.81 16.55 -1.59
N TRP A 12 -3.59 16.73 -0.28
CA TRP A 12 -4.68 16.77 0.69
C TRP A 12 -5.57 18.01 0.53
N ILE A 13 -4.96 19.19 0.36
CA ILE A 13 -5.71 20.42 0.10
C ILE A 13 -6.53 20.28 -1.19
N ALA A 14 -5.95 19.78 -2.28
CA ALA A 14 -6.65 19.56 -3.53
C ALA A 14 -7.86 18.62 -3.39
N LEU A 15 -7.69 17.51 -2.66
CA LEU A 15 -8.79 16.58 -2.39
C LEU A 15 -9.91 17.20 -1.57
N VAL A 16 -9.57 17.97 -0.53
CA VAL A 16 -10.56 18.62 0.34
C VAL A 16 -11.31 19.71 -0.44
N THR A 17 -10.60 20.57 -1.19
CA THR A 17 -11.21 21.64 -1.99
C THR A 17 -12.05 21.10 -3.16
N LEU A 18 -11.65 19.98 -3.78
CA LEU A 18 -12.45 19.35 -4.83
C LEU A 18 -13.77 18.78 -4.29
N ARG A 19 -13.77 18.31 -3.04
CA ARG A 19 -14.89 17.57 -2.45
C ARG A 19 -15.83 18.45 -1.63
N LEU A 20 -15.32 19.51 -1.02
CA LEU A 20 -16.10 20.54 -0.35
C LEU A 20 -16.30 21.69 -1.34
N GLY A 21 -17.44 21.71 -2.03
CA GLY A 21 -17.86 22.87 -2.82
C GLY A 21 -18.04 24.11 -1.93
N VAL A 22 -18.16 25.30 -2.54
CA VAL A 22 -18.19 26.59 -1.84
C VAL A 22 -19.32 26.68 -0.78
N ASP A 23 -20.39 25.89 -0.92
CA ASP A 23 -21.54 25.84 -0.02
C ASP A 23 -21.53 24.64 0.95
N SER A 24 -20.38 23.98 1.16
CA SER A 24 -20.33 22.74 1.95
C SER A 24 -20.79 22.97 3.40
N SER A 25 -21.65 22.09 3.89
CA SER A 25 -22.15 22.15 5.26
C SER A 25 -21.15 21.51 6.22
N TRP A 26 -21.24 21.85 7.52
CA TRP A 26 -20.47 21.20 8.59
C TRP A 26 -20.60 19.67 8.58
N HIS A 27 -21.72 19.15 8.08
CA HIS A 27 -21.94 17.72 7.90
C HIS A 27 -20.99 17.08 6.88
N ASP A 28 -20.66 17.76 5.79
CA ASP A 28 -19.78 17.23 4.74
C ASP A 28 -18.34 17.08 5.26
N VAL A 29 -17.89 18.08 6.01
CA VAL A 29 -16.59 18.07 6.70
C VAL A 29 -16.52 16.92 7.70
N ALA A 30 -17.59 16.71 8.48
CA ALA A 30 -17.66 15.62 9.45
C ALA A 30 -17.60 14.24 8.78
N ILE A 31 -18.29 14.06 7.65
CA ILE A 31 -18.27 12.80 6.88
C ILE A 31 -16.86 12.53 6.32
N ILE A 32 -16.17 13.55 5.79
CA ILE A 32 -14.80 13.40 5.27
C ILE A 32 -13.84 13.00 6.39
N LEU A 33 -13.90 13.68 7.54
CA LEU A 33 -13.05 13.37 8.70
C LEU A 33 -13.34 11.97 9.25
N ALA A 34 -14.62 11.60 9.40
CA ALA A 34 -15.02 10.28 9.87
C ALA A 34 -14.57 9.18 8.91
N GLY A 35 -14.76 9.36 7.60
CA GLY A 35 -14.29 8.43 6.58
C GLY A 35 -12.77 8.27 6.58
N CYS A 36 -12.02 9.37 6.70
CA CYS A 36 -10.56 9.35 6.83
C CYS A 36 -10.10 8.61 8.09
N GLY A 37 -10.78 8.85 9.22
CA GLY A 37 -10.51 8.17 10.49
C GLY A 37 -10.76 6.67 10.41
N ILE A 38 -11.92 6.26 9.90
CA ILE A 38 -12.27 4.84 9.69
C ILE A 38 -11.25 4.17 8.76
N LEU A 39 -10.92 4.81 7.64
CA LEU A 39 -9.94 4.26 6.70
C LEU A 39 -8.55 4.11 7.36
N SER A 40 -8.13 5.09 8.15
CA SER A 40 -6.88 5.03 8.91
C SER A 40 -6.88 3.84 9.87
N VAL A 41 -7.95 3.67 10.65
CA VAL A 41 -8.11 2.54 11.57
C VAL A 41 -8.07 1.22 10.80
N VAL A 42 -8.83 1.09 9.71
CA VAL A 42 -8.85 -0.12 8.88
C VAL A 42 -7.47 -0.43 8.31
N ILE A 43 -6.74 0.57 7.82
CA ILE A 43 -5.40 0.38 7.26
C ILE A 43 -4.41 -0.02 8.35
N PHE A 44 -4.37 0.69 9.47
CA PHE A 44 -3.44 0.38 10.55
C PHE A 44 -3.75 -0.94 11.23
N CYS A 45 -5.03 -1.23 11.52
CA CYS A 45 -5.45 -2.53 12.04
C CYS A 45 -5.22 -3.64 11.01
N GLY A 46 -5.47 -3.39 9.72
CA GLY A 46 -5.17 -4.33 8.64
C GLY A 46 -3.68 -4.67 8.61
N TYR A 47 -2.80 -3.66 8.64
CA TYR A 47 -1.36 -3.86 8.76
C TYR A 47 -0.99 -4.60 10.05
N ALA A 48 -1.58 -4.24 11.19
CA ALA A 48 -1.33 -4.94 12.45
C ALA A 48 -1.74 -6.42 12.39
N LEU A 49 -2.88 -6.76 11.78
CA LEU A 49 -3.30 -8.15 11.61
C LEU A 49 -2.39 -8.91 10.64
N VAL A 50 -1.92 -8.24 9.58
CA VAL A 50 -0.96 -8.81 8.62
C VAL A 50 0.43 -9.00 9.27
N PHE A 51 0.89 -8.07 10.09
CA PHE A 51 2.28 -8.08 10.55
C PHE A 51 2.47 -8.50 12.02
N SER A 52 1.42 -8.52 12.84
CA SER A 52 1.50 -8.76 14.30
C SER A 52 0.95 -10.13 14.73
N THR A 53 0.32 -10.91 13.84
CA THR A 53 -0.23 -12.23 14.21
C THR A 53 0.64 -13.39 13.69
N VAL A 54 1.02 -14.31 14.59
CA VAL A 54 1.72 -15.59 14.30
C VAL A 54 1.18 -16.40 13.09
N PRO A 55 -0.14 -16.49 12.82
CA PRO A 55 -0.65 -17.09 11.59
C PRO A 55 -0.18 -16.40 10.30
N MET A 56 -0.05 -15.07 10.26
CA MET A 56 0.38 -14.38 9.05
C MET A 56 1.87 -14.58 8.76
N ILE A 57 2.71 -14.69 9.80
CA ILE A 57 4.13 -15.08 9.61
C ILE A 57 4.23 -16.46 8.93
N ARG A 58 3.35 -17.41 9.29
CA ARG A 58 3.30 -18.73 8.65
C ARG A 58 2.82 -18.65 7.20
N LEU A 59 1.78 -17.87 6.92
CA LEU A 59 1.27 -17.67 5.56
C LEU A 59 2.33 -16.98 4.68
N TYR A 60 2.96 -15.93 5.18
CA TYR A 60 4.03 -15.20 4.50
C TYR A 60 5.23 -16.11 4.22
N ARG A 61 5.67 -16.93 5.18
CA ARG A 61 6.76 -17.90 4.95
C ARG A 61 6.39 -18.96 3.90
N ARG A 62 5.11 -19.34 3.79
CA ARG A 62 4.66 -20.28 2.75
C ARG A 62 4.59 -19.63 1.37
N ALA A 63 4.05 -18.41 1.28
CA ALA A 63 4.05 -17.62 0.05
C ALA A 63 5.47 -17.28 -0.43
N ARG A 64 6.37 -16.96 0.50
CA ARG A 64 7.77 -16.62 0.21
C ARG A 64 8.51 -17.76 -0.48
N ARG A 65 8.29 -19.02 -0.10
CA ARG A 65 8.86 -20.17 -0.82
C ARG A 65 8.41 -20.25 -2.29
N GLY A 66 7.16 -19.88 -2.58
CA GLY A 66 6.66 -19.80 -3.95
C GLY A 66 7.31 -18.66 -4.74
N ILE A 67 7.39 -17.47 -4.13
CA ILE A 67 8.02 -16.28 -4.73
C ILE A 67 9.50 -16.56 -5.03
N ASP A 68 10.25 -17.08 -4.07
CA ASP A 68 11.67 -17.40 -4.22
C ASP A 68 11.87 -18.46 -5.32
N GLY A 69 10.98 -19.47 -5.42
CA GLY A 69 11.00 -20.46 -6.49
C GLY A 69 10.75 -19.88 -7.87
N VAL A 70 9.73 -19.02 -8.02
CA VAL A 70 9.43 -18.35 -9.30
C VAL A 70 10.58 -17.45 -9.73
N LEU A 71 11.14 -16.65 -8.80
CA LEU A 71 12.28 -15.81 -9.08
C LEU A 71 13.51 -16.64 -9.46
N ALA A 72 13.79 -17.73 -8.74
CA ALA A 72 14.89 -18.62 -9.07
C ALA A 72 14.77 -19.21 -10.48
N VAL A 73 13.59 -19.69 -10.85
CA VAL A 73 13.32 -20.21 -12.21
C VAL A 73 13.48 -19.11 -13.25
N PHE A 74 12.91 -17.93 -13.00
CA PHE A 74 12.98 -16.79 -13.93
C PHE A 74 14.43 -16.35 -14.17
N PHE A 75 15.21 -16.15 -13.10
CA PHE A 75 16.60 -15.74 -13.22
C PHE A 75 17.51 -16.85 -13.76
N CYS A 76 17.26 -18.11 -13.42
CA CYS A 76 17.96 -19.25 -14.00
C CYS A 76 17.71 -19.33 -15.51
N PHE A 77 16.46 -19.21 -15.94
CA PHE A 77 16.10 -19.18 -17.36
C PHE A 77 16.73 -17.98 -18.07
N ALA A 78 16.65 -16.78 -17.49
CA ALA A 78 17.28 -15.59 -18.04
C ALA A 78 18.80 -15.74 -18.17
N GLY A 79 19.45 -16.34 -17.17
CA GLY A 79 20.88 -16.63 -17.18
C GLY A 79 21.28 -17.66 -18.25
N LEU A 80 20.52 -18.76 -18.37
CA LEU A 80 20.72 -19.76 -19.42
C LEU A 80 20.52 -19.15 -20.82
N ARG A 81 19.47 -18.35 -20.99
CA ARG A 81 19.19 -17.64 -22.24
C ARG A 81 20.28 -16.63 -22.59
N LEU A 82 20.90 -16.00 -21.59
CA LEU A 82 22.04 -15.11 -21.80
C LEU A 82 23.31 -15.89 -22.20
N LEU A 83 23.57 -17.03 -21.57
CA LEU A 83 24.72 -17.88 -21.87
C LEU A 83 24.62 -18.48 -23.29
N MET A 84 23.43 -18.99 -23.64
CA MET A 84 23.10 -19.53 -24.97
C MET A 84 23.02 -18.46 -26.06
N SER A 85 22.85 -17.18 -25.70
CA SER A 85 22.88 -16.07 -26.67
C SER A 85 24.30 -15.56 -26.94
N ARG A 86 25.28 -15.98 -26.13
CA ARG A 86 26.70 -15.59 -26.24
C ARG A 86 27.58 -16.70 -26.84
N ILE A 87 27.05 -17.92 -26.95
CA ILE A 87 27.55 -19.04 -27.77
C ILE A 87 26.83 -18.98 -29.11
#